data_AF-A0A2V9LGT8-F1
#
_entry.id   AF-A0A2V9LGT8-F1
#
_cell.length_a   1.000
_cell.length_b   1.000
_cell.length_c   1.000
_cell.angle_alpha   90.00
_cell.angle_beta   90.00
_cell.angle_gamma   90.00
#
_symmetry.space_group_name_H-M   'P 1'
#
loop_
_entity.id
_entity.type
_entity.pdbx_description
1 polymer ?
#
loop_
_entity_poly.entity_id
_entity_poly.type
_entity_poly.pdbx_seq_one_letter_code
_entity_poly.pdbx_strand_id
1 'polypeptide(L)'
;MAAGDIRKKFAAQKTPRASQAIFGERQHLAEVLRSVRAAKLPSARQQREVRTLDRFIAGRTRELNRITPGWDRKFKMSRDPRTSSRELLRLAAALSSEDYLLARVLTEHAEAPPELLESMASHPYSSVRENVARHPKTPERVLRDLAESKNEPLWFLVACNPSTPADLRDRLRARMKGAAGGAPSIRTG
;
A
#
# COMPACT_ATOMS: atom_id res chain seq x y z
N MET A 1 31.04 -14.44 10.93
CA MET A 1 29.86 -14.61 11.81
C MET A 1 29.56 -13.28 12.50
N ALA A 2 28.60 -12.48 12.00
CA ALA A 2 27.99 -11.34 12.74
C ALA A 2 26.87 -10.64 11.92
N ALA A 3 25.91 -11.40 11.37
CA ALA A 3 24.76 -10.83 10.64
C ALA A 3 23.41 -11.16 11.31
N GLY A 4 23.44 -11.58 12.58
CA GLY A 4 22.29 -12.20 13.26
C GLY A 4 21.41 -11.28 14.10
N ASP A 5 21.83 -10.06 14.44
CA ASP A 5 21.31 -9.44 15.67
C ASP A 5 20.69 -8.04 15.55
N ILE A 6 20.56 -7.50 14.33
CA ILE A 6 19.88 -6.21 14.12
C ILE A 6 18.36 -6.40 14.00
N ARG A 7 17.91 -7.54 13.46
CA ARG A 7 16.47 -7.86 13.29
C ARG A 7 15.72 -8.04 14.62
N LYS A 8 16.41 -8.34 15.72
CA LYS A 8 15.80 -8.52 17.05
C LYS A 8 15.63 -7.22 17.85
N LYS A 9 16.37 -6.16 17.52
CA LYS A 9 16.39 -4.92 18.33
C LYS A 9 15.17 -4.01 18.15
N PHE A 10 14.33 -4.26 17.15
CA PHE A 10 13.11 -3.50 16.89
C PHE A 10 11.96 -4.44 16.55
N ALA A 11 11.65 -5.40 17.43
CA ALA A 11 10.45 -6.21 17.28
C ALA A 11 9.24 -5.27 17.20
N ALA A 12 8.63 -5.17 16.02
CA ALA A 12 7.46 -4.33 15.80
C ALA A 12 6.35 -4.76 16.77
N GLN A 13 5.87 -3.82 17.58
CA GLN A 13 4.68 -4.07 18.38
C GLN A 13 3.52 -4.40 17.44
N LYS A 14 2.80 -5.50 17.70
CA LYS A 14 1.65 -5.91 16.89
C LYS A 14 0.69 -4.74 16.80
N THR A 15 0.52 -4.19 15.60
CA THR A 15 -0.53 -3.20 15.33
C THR A 15 -1.85 -3.95 15.27
N PRO A 16 -2.82 -3.65 16.16
CA PRO A 16 -4.11 -4.35 16.14
C PRO A 16 -4.83 -4.08 14.82
N ARG A 17 -5.41 -5.12 14.19
CA ARG A 17 -6.32 -4.95 13.03
C ARG A 17 -7.40 -3.88 13.28
N ALA A 18 -7.84 -3.75 14.53
CA ALA A 18 -8.77 -2.70 14.96
C ALA A 18 -8.26 -1.27 14.66
N SER A 19 -6.97 -1.00 14.77
CA SER A 19 -6.41 0.34 14.47
C SER A 19 -6.61 0.71 13.01
N GLN A 20 -6.42 -0.25 12.11
CA GLN A 20 -6.60 -0.06 10.67
C GLN A 20 -8.08 0.12 10.32
N ALA A 21 -8.98 -0.63 10.97
CA ALA A 21 -10.42 -0.48 10.81
C ALA A 21 -10.90 0.91 11.27
N ILE A 22 -10.51 1.34 12.48
CA ILE A 22 -10.84 2.66 13.04
C ILE A 22 -10.31 3.77 12.14
N PHE A 23 -9.08 3.62 11.62
CA PHE A 23 -8.52 4.59 10.67
C PHE A 23 -9.36 4.65 9.38
N GLY A 24 -9.73 3.50 8.81
CA GLY A 24 -10.58 3.42 7.62
C GLY A 24 -11.95 4.06 7.82
N GLU A 25 -12.65 3.74 8.91
CA GLU A 25 -13.92 4.37 9.29
C GLU A 25 -13.79 5.89 9.37
N ARG A 26 -12.72 6.38 10.01
CA ARG A 26 -12.48 7.83 10.13
C ARG A 26 -12.24 8.49 8.76
N GLN A 27 -11.53 7.83 7.84
CA GLN A 27 -11.35 8.36 6.49
C GLN A 27 -12.68 8.44 5.74
N HIS A 28 -13.50 7.39 5.84
CA HIS A 28 -14.83 7.38 5.25
C HIS A 28 -15.72 8.49 5.82
N LEU A 29 -15.73 8.70 7.14
CA LEU A 29 -16.45 9.82 7.77
C LEU A 29 -15.96 11.18 7.25
N ALA A 30 -14.66 11.34 7.02
CA ALA A 30 -14.11 12.57 6.45
C ALA A 30 -14.54 12.78 4.98
N GLU A 31 -14.69 11.71 4.20
CA GLU A 31 -15.24 11.77 2.84
C GLU A 31 -16.71 12.18 2.85
N VAL A 32 -17.52 11.57 3.73
CA VAL A 32 -18.93 11.93 3.91
C VAL A 32 -19.04 13.40 4.32
N LEU A 33 -18.19 13.87 5.24
CA LEU A 33 -18.14 15.28 5.64
C LEU A 33 -17.83 16.22 4.46
N ARG A 34 -16.87 15.85 3.60
CA ARG A 34 -16.58 16.62 2.37
C ARG A 34 -17.80 16.67 1.44
N SER A 35 -18.46 15.52 1.24
CA SER A 35 -19.67 15.44 0.42
C SER A 35 -20.81 16.31 0.97
N VAL A 36 -21.09 16.23 2.28
CA VAL A 36 -22.11 17.05 2.94
C VAL A 36 -21.83 18.54 2.82
N ARG A 37 -20.56 18.96 2.94
CA ARG A 37 -20.16 20.36 2.76
C ARG A 37 -20.35 20.85 1.31
N ALA A 38 -20.16 19.97 0.33
CA ALA A 38 -20.35 20.30 -1.09
C ALA A 38 -21.82 20.24 -1.54
N ALA A 39 -22.69 19.55 -0.80
CA ALA A 39 -24.09 19.36 -1.16
C ALA A 39 -24.91 20.66 -1.01
N LYS A 40 -25.86 20.87 -1.92
CA LYS A 40 -26.86 21.96 -1.84
C LYS A 40 -27.96 21.61 -0.85
N LEU A 41 -27.68 21.77 0.44
CA LEU A 41 -28.62 21.53 1.54
C LEU A 41 -29.04 22.85 2.21
N PRO A 42 -30.23 22.92 2.83
CA PRO A 42 -30.59 24.04 3.70
C PRO A 42 -29.53 24.22 4.80
N SER A 43 -29.10 25.47 5.06
CA SER A 43 -27.97 25.78 5.95
C SER A 43 -28.09 25.14 7.33
N ALA A 44 -29.29 25.15 7.92
CA ALA A 44 -29.54 24.54 9.24
C ALA A 44 -29.30 23.02 9.23
N ARG A 45 -29.74 22.32 8.18
CA ARG A 45 -29.49 20.88 8.01
C ARG A 45 -28.00 20.61 7.82
N GLN A 46 -27.34 21.34 6.91
CA GLN A 46 -25.92 21.15 6.63
C GLN A 46 -25.07 21.33 7.90
N GLN A 47 -25.33 22.38 8.67
CA GLN A 47 -24.62 22.63 9.94
C GLN A 47 -24.83 21.50 10.96
N ARG A 48 -26.04 20.95 11.07
CA ARG A 48 -26.33 19.82 11.97
C ARG A 48 -25.57 18.56 11.58
N GLU A 49 -25.54 18.23 10.28
CA GLU A 49 -24.82 17.06 9.76
C GLU A 49 -23.31 17.23 9.95
N VAL A 50 -22.76 18.40 9.61
CA VAL A 50 -21.34 18.73 9.81
C VAL A 50 -20.94 18.57 11.28
N ARG A 51 -21.69 19.14 12.23
CA ARG A 51 -21.41 19.00 13.67
C ARG A 51 -21.42 17.54 14.14
N THR A 52 -22.32 16.73 13.59
CA THR A 52 -22.42 15.30 13.93
C THR A 52 -21.19 14.54 13.42
N LEU A 53 -20.82 14.75 12.15
CA LEU A 53 -19.67 14.11 11.53
C LEU A 53 -18.35 14.53 12.19
N ASP A 54 -18.17 15.82 12.50
CA ASP A 54 -17.00 16.33 13.23
C ASP A 54 -16.86 15.63 14.60
N ARG A 55 -17.97 15.40 15.31
CA ARG A 55 -17.96 14.67 16.59
C ARG A 55 -17.52 13.21 16.41
N PHE A 56 -18.01 12.51 15.38
CA PHE A 56 -17.62 11.14 15.11
C PHE A 56 -16.15 11.02 14.71
N ILE A 57 -15.66 11.91 13.84
CA ILE A 57 -14.25 11.97 13.44
C ILE A 57 -13.35 12.22 14.65
N ALA A 58 -13.73 13.17 15.52
CA ALA A 58 -13.01 13.43 16.77
C ALA A 58 -13.02 12.21 17.71
N GLY A 59 -14.14 11.50 17.79
CA GLY A 59 -14.27 10.24 18.52
C GLY A 59 -13.30 9.16 18.03
N ARG A 60 -13.35 8.84 16.73
CA ARG A 60 -12.44 7.85 16.11
C ARG A 60 -10.98 8.26 16.24
N THR A 61 -10.67 9.55 16.16
CA THR A 61 -9.29 10.08 16.35
C THR A 61 -8.79 9.83 17.76
N ARG A 62 -9.60 10.12 18.79
CA ARG A 62 -9.22 9.84 20.19
C ARG A 62 -9.05 8.35 20.45
N GLU A 63 -9.92 7.52 19.88
CA GLU A 63 -9.83 6.07 20.02
C GLU A 63 -8.56 5.51 19.37
N LEU A 64 -8.26 5.94 18.14
CA LEU A 64 -7.05 5.54 17.44
C LEU A 64 -5.79 5.95 18.19
N ASN A 65 -5.73 7.19 18.68
CA ASN A 65 -4.60 7.68 19.46
C ASN A 65 -4.42 6.94 20.79
N ARG A 66 -5.50 6.39 21.37
CA ARG A 66 -5.44 5.58 22.59
C ARG A 66 -4.87 4.18 22.31
N ILE A 67 -5.25 3.56 21.19
CA ILE A 67 -4.85 2.19 20.84
C ILE A 67 -3.45 2.17 20.22
N THR A 68 -3.21 3.07 19.25
CA THR A 68 -1.94 3.16 18.53
C THR A 68 -1.49 4.62 18.43
N PRO A 69 -0.79 5.12 19.45
CA PRO A 69 -0.30 6.50 19.47
C PRO A 69 0.57 6.84 18.26
N GLY A 70 0.39 8.04 17.72
CA GLY A 70 1.19 8.55 16.61
C GLY A 70 0.89 7.92 15.25
N TRP A 71 -0.20 7.13 15.12
CA TRP A 71 -0.64 6.57 13.84
C TRP A 71 -0.75 7.64 12.74
N ASP A 72 -1.40 8.76 13.05
CA ASP A 72 -1.59 9.88 12.12
C ASP A 72 -0.27 10.50 11.70
N ARG A 73 0.69 10.59 12.63
CA ARG A 73 2.03 11.09 12.33
C ARG A 73 2.75 10.13 11.37
N LYS A 74 2.67 8.82 11.59
CA LYS A 74 3.25 7.81 10.68
C LYS A 74 2.67 7.93 9.27
N PHE A 75 1.34 8.03 9.15
CA PHE A 75 0.65 8.20 7.86
C PHE A 75 0.95 9.54 7.18
N LYS A 76 1.07 10.61 7.97
CA LYS A 76 1.46 11.91 7.43
C LYS A 76 2.87 11.85 6.84
N MET A 77 3.82 11.26 7.57
CA MET A 77 5.19 11.09 7.09
C MET A 77 5.23 10.19 5.86
N SER A 78 4.57 9.02 5.87
CA SER A 78 4.60 8.11 4.72
C SER A 78 3.94 8.65 3.45
N ARG A 79 3.14 9.72 3.53
CA ARG A 79 2.55 10.41 2.38
C ARG A 79 3.27 11.71 2.00
N ASP A 80 4.15 12.22 2.84
CA ASP A 80 4.88 13.44 2.57
C ASP A 80 6.00 13.15 1.55
N PRO A 81 5.94 13.73 0.33
CA PRO A 81 6.93 13.47 -0.72
C PRO A 81 8.37 13.85 -0.32
N ARG A 82 8.53 14.65 0.74
CA ARG A 82 9.84 15.10 1.25
C ARG A 82 10.43 14.13 2.28
N THR A 83 9.71 13.08 2.65
CA THR A 83 10.20 12.09 3.60
C THR A 83 11.38 11.34 3.02
N SER A 84 12.49 11.31 3.77
CA SER A 84 13.73 10.71 3.31
C SER A 84 13.63 9.18 3.25
N SER A 85 14.42 8.55 2.37
CA SER A 85 14.50 7.08 2.29
C SER A 85 14.86 6.43 3.64
N ARG A 86 15.70 7.09 4.45
CA ARG A 86 16.05 6.64 5.80
C ARG A 86 14.83 6.60 6.73
N GLU A 87 13.95 7.59 6.64
CA GLU A 87 12.72 7.63 7.44
C GLU A 87 11.70 6.62 6.95
N LEU A 88 11.55 6.43 5.63
CA LEU A 88 10.70 5.39 5.07
C LEU A 88 11.15 3.99 5.53
N LEU A 89 12.45 3.71 5.53
CA LEU A 89 13.01 2.45 6.07
C LEU A 89 12.73 2.29 7.57
N ARG A 90 12.83 3.36 8.36
CA ARG A 90 12.47 3.31 9.78
C ARG A 90 10.99 3.02 9.99
N LEU A 91 10.11 3.60 9.18
CA LEU A 91 8.68 3.31 9.23
C LEU A 91 8.41 1.85 8.85
N ALA A 92 9.03 1.36 7.78
CA ALA A 92 8.91 -0.03 7.33
C ALA A 92 9.39 -1.04 8.38
N ALA A 93 10.54 -0.77 9.02
CA ALA A 93 11.09 -1.63 10.07
C ALA A 93 10.20 -1.71 11.33
N ALA A 94 9.35 -0.70 11.56
CA ALA A 94 8.42 -0.66 12.66
C ALA A 94 7.05 -1.30 12.34
N LEU A 95 6.85 -1.83 11.12
CA LEU A 95 5.59 -2.44 10.72
C LEU A 95 5.39 -3.83 11.32
N SER A 96 4.17 -4.08 11.77
CA SER A 96 3.65 -5.44 11.92
C SER A 96 3.35 -6.02 10.54
N SER A 97 3.49 -7.34 10.36
CA SER A 97 3.07 -8.04 9.13
C SER A 97 1.57 -7.89 8.83
N GLU A 98 0.78 -7.47 9.81
CA GLU A 98 -0.65 -7.19 9.66
C GLU A 98 -0.94 -5.74 9.22
N ASP A 99 0.02 -4.82 9.27
CA ASP A 99 -0.17 -3.40 8.95
C ASP A 99 -0.09 -3.13 7.45
N TYR A 100 -1.12 -3.58 6.73
CA TYR A 100 -1.17 -3.47 5.28
C TYR A 100 -1.44 -2.04 4.79
N LEU A 101 -2.16 -1.22 5.57
CA LEU A 101 -2.45 0.15 5.15
C LEU A 101 -1.18 0.99 5.06
N LEU A 102 -0.31 0.92 6.08
CA LEU A 102 0.94 1.68 6.05
C LEU A 102 1.95 1.05 5.10
N ALA A 103 2.03 -0.28 5.02
CA ALA A 103 2.86 -0.99 4.03
C ALA A 103 2.52 -0.56 2.60
N ARG A 104 1.23 -0.51 2.25
CA ARG A 104 0.76 -0.07 0.93
C ARG A 104 1.19 1.36 0.62
N VAL A 105 1.03 2.28 1.58
CA VAL A 105 1.43 3.69 1.39
C VAL A 105 2.95 3.81 1.21
N LEU A 106 3.73 3.05 1.97
CA LEU A 106 5.19 3.06 1.85
C LEU A 106 5.68 2.53 0.50
N THR A 107 5.03 1.50 -0.06
CA THR A 107 5.41 0.96 -1.37
C THR A 107 4.93 1.80 -2.54
N GLU A 108 3.98 2.72 -2.34
CA GLU A 108 3.56 3.73 -3.33
C GLU A 108 4.46 4.98 -3.31
N HIS A 109 5.26 5.16 -2.27
CA HIS A 109 6.05 6.38 -2.09
C HIS A 109 7.16 6.48 -3.14
N ALA A 110 7.23 7.59 -3.89
CA ALA A 110 8.20 7.76 -4.98
C ALA A 110 9.67 7.60 -4.53
N GLU A 111 9.98 7.99 -3.28
CA GLU A 111 11.31 7.82 -2.66
C GLU A 111 11.50 6.52 -1.87
N ALA A 112 10.60 5.55 -2.03
CA ALA A 112 10.76 4.22 -1.45
C ALA A 112 12.08 3.60 -1.94
N PRO A 113 13.03 3.31 -1.03
CA PRO A 113 14.32 2.79 -1.42
C PRO A 113 14.21 1.31 -1.82
N PRO A 114 15.15 0.82 -2.65
CA PRO A 114 15.17 -0.57 -3.11
C PRO A 114 15.06 -1.61 -1.99
N GLU A 115 15.70 -1.39 -0.84
CA GLU A 115 15.69 -2.28 0.32
C GLU A 115 14.30 -2.40 0.96
N LEU A 116 13.53 -1.29 0.96
CA LEU A 116 12.14 -1.31 1.42
C LEU A 116 11.31 -2.18 0.48
N LEU A 117 11.42 -1.95 -0.83
CA LEU A 117 10.65 -2.68 -1.85
C LEU A 117 10.97 -4.18 -1.84
N GLU A 118 12.24 -4.54 -1.69
CA GLU A 118 12.68 -5.92 -1.53
C GLU A 118 12.04 -6.58 -0.30
N SER A 119 12.04 -5.90 0.86
CA SER A 119 11.42 -6.43 2.08
C SER A 119 9.90 -6.60 1.97
N MET A 120 9.24 -5.86 1.06
CA MET A 120 7.80 -5.87 0.86
C MET A 120 7.35 -6.78 -0.30
N ALA A 121 8.27 -7.33 -1.09
CA ALA A 121 7.96 -8.18 -2.24
C ALA A 121 7.22 -9.47 -1.87
N SER A 122 7.44 -9.98 -0.64
CA SER A 122 6.76 -11.16 -0.09
C SER A 122 5.67 -10.82 0.92
N HIS A 123 5.19 -9.56 0.94
CA HIS A 123 4.17 -9.14 1.90
C HIS A 123 2.87 -9.93 1.70
N PRO A 124 2.12 -10.30 2.77
CA PRO A 124 0.94 -11.17 2.64
C PRO A 124 -0.20 -10.58 1.81
N TYR A 125 -0.28 -9.25 1.72
CA TYR A 125 -1.34 -8.55 0.97
C TYR A 125 -0.93 -8.28 -0.48
N SER A 126 -1.79 -8.67 -1.43
CA SER A 126 -1.60 -8.52 -2.88
C SER A 126 -1.27 -7.08 -3.29
N SER A 127 -2.05 -6.11 -2.81
CA SER A 127 -1.86 -4.70 -3.14
C SER A 127 -0.45 -4.18 -2.83
N VAL A 128 0.19 -4.68 -1.76
CA VAL A 128 1.57 -4.32 -1.42
C VAL A 128 2.53 -4.90 -2.45
N ARG A 129 2.35 -6.16 -2.85
CA ARG A 129 3.18 -6.83 -3.87
C ARG A 129 2.97 -6.23 -5.27
N GLU A 130 1.75 -5.85 -5.61
CA GLU A 130 1.43 -5.15 -6.86
C GLU A 130 2.14 -3.80 -6.94
N ASN A 131 2.15 -3.03 -5.85
CA ASN A 131 2.88 -1.77 -5.78
C ASN A 131 4.37 -1.99 -6.00
N VAL A 132 4.97 -2.98 -5.34
CA VAL A 132 6.38 -3.36 -5.57
C VAL A 132 6.61 -3.75 -7.03
N ALA A 133 5.73 -4.56 -7.64
CA ALA A 133 5.88 -4.97 -9.04
C ALA A 133 5.85 -3.79 -10.03
N ARG A 134 5.09 -2.73 -9.72
CA ARG A 134 4.97 -1.52 -10.57
C ARG A 134 6.02 -0.45 -10.28
N HIS A 135 6.67 -0.50 -9.12
CA HIS A 135 7.50 0.61 -8.64
C HIS A 135 8.82 0.72 -9.44
N PRO A 136 9.20 1.92 -9.92
CA PRO A 136 10.39 2.10 -10.77
C PRO A 136 11.71 1.87 -10.03
N LYS A 137 11.74 1.94 -8.69
CA LYS A 137 12.95 1.65 -7.90
C LYS A 137 13.07 0.18 -7.48
N THR A 138 12.18 -0.70 -7.96
CA THR A 138 12.21 -2.12 -7.58
C THR A 138 13.44 -2.80 -8.17
N PRO A 139 14.24 -3.53 -7.36
CA PRO A 139 15.42 -4.24 -7.85
C PRO A 139 15.09 -5.26 -8.94
N GLU A 140 16.01 -5.42 -9.90
CA GLU A 140 15.91 -6.43 -10.95
C GLU A 140 15.64 -7.84 -10.40
N ARG A 141 16.37 -8.24 -9.35
CA ARG A 141 16.19 -9.56 -8.73
C ARG A 141 14.75 -9.76 -8.26
N VAL A 142 14.19 -8.75 -7.60
CA VAL A 142 12.81 -8.77 -7.11
C VAL A 142 11.83 -8.85 -8.29
N LEU A 143 12.08 -8.13 -9.38
CA LEU A 143 11.24 -8.21 -10.58
C LEU A 143 11.27 -9.60 -11.23
N ARG A 144 12.43 -10.27 -11.25
CA ARG A 144 12.56 -11.67 -11.72
C ARG A 144 11.76 -12.61 -10.82
N ASP A 145 11.90 -12.50 -9.50
CA ASP A 145 11.17 -13.33 -8.54
C ASP A 145 9.64 -13.14 -8.66
N LEU A 146 9.17 -11.90 -8.78
CA LEU A 146 7.74 -11.58 -8.95
C LEU A 146 7.17 -12.06 -10.30
N ALA A 147 7.98 -12.10 -11.36
CA ALA A 147 7.57 -12.61 -12.66
C ALA A 147 7.36 -14.13 -12.67
N GLU A 148 8.04 -14.85 -11.78
CA GLU A 148 7.98 -16.32 -11.65
C GLU A 148 7.00 -16.80 -10.57
N SER A 149 6.46 -15.87 -9.77
CA SER A 149 5.48 -16.15 -8.72
C SER A 149 4.26 -16.91 -9.25
N LYS A 150 4.05 -18.12 -8.71
CA LYS A 150 2.88 -18.96 -9.02
C LYS A 150 1.65 -18.63 -8.18
N ASN A 151 1.86 -18.09 -6.99
CA ASN A 151 0.79 -17.80 -6.03
C ASN A 151 -0.09 -16.63 -6.49
N GLU A 152 0.56 -15.66 -7.13
CA GLU A 152 -0.11 -14.49 -7.69
C GLU A 152 0.62 -14.10 -8.97
N PRO A 153 -0.05 -14.11 -10.12
CA PRO A 153 0.60 -13.88 -11.41
C PRO A 153 0.87 -12.38 -11.61
N LEU A 154 1.94 -11.83 -11.02
CA LEU A 154 2.32 -10.41 -11.14
C LEU A 154 3.15 -10.09 -12.39
N TRP A 155 3.44 -11.10 -13.21
CA TRP A 155 4.28 -11.00 -14.40
C TRP A 155 3.81 -9.92 -15.41
N PHE A 156 2.51 -9.66 -15.51
CA PHE A 156 1.99 -8.60 -16.38
C PHE A 156 2.32 -7.20 -15.85
N LEU A 157 2.42 -7.02 -14.53
CA LEU A 157 2.89 -5.77 -13.92
C LEU A 157 4.37 -5.56 -14.14
N VAL A 158 5.15 -6.63 -13.95
CA VAL A 158 6.58 -6.63 -14.24
C VAL A 158 6.84 -6.28 -15.70
N ALA A 159 6.06 -6.81 -16.65
CA ALA A 159 6.19 -6.47 -18.07
C ALA A 159 6.01 -4.96 -18.37
N CYS A 160 5.25 -4.25 -17.54
CA CYS A 160 4.97 -2.82 -17.65
C CYS A 160 5.90 -1.94 -16.78
N ASN A 161 6.73 -2.53 -15.92
CA ASN A 161 7.64 -1.78 -15.07
C ASN A 161 8.82 -1.22 -15.89
N PRO A 162 9.14 0.09 -15.79
CA PRO A 162 10.22 0.70 -16.55
C PRO A 162 11.62 0.14 -16.24
N SER A 163 11.81 -0.40 -15.04
CA SER A 163 13.08 -0.95 -14.55
C SER A 163 13.23 -2.45 -14.81
N THR A 164 12.26 -3.06 -15.49
CA THR A 164 12.36 -4.46 -15.92
C THR A 164 13.44 -4.62 -16.98
N PRO A 165 14.43 -5.51 -16.77
CA PRO A 165 15.47 -5.81 -17.75
C PRO A 165 14.89 -6.18 -19.12
N ALA A 166 15.56 -5.78 -20.20
CA ALA A 166 15.05 -5.98 -21.56
C ALA A 166 14.73 -7.45 -21.86
N ASP A 167 15.63 -8.38 -21.48
CA ASP A 167 15.44 -9.82 -21.66
C ASP A 167 14.17 -10.35 -20.99
N LEU A 168 13.87 -9.85 -19.78
CA LEU A 168 12.69 -10.26 -19.03
C LEU A 168 11.44 -9.64 -19.66
N ARG A 169 11.51 -8.36 -20.01
CA ARG A 169 10.40 -7.62 -20.62
C ARG A 169 9.94 -8.25 -21.92
N ASP A 170 10.87 -8.62 -22.79
CA ASP A 170 10.56 -9.21 -24.10
C ASP A 170 9.93 -10.61 -23.95
N ARG A 171 10.48 -11.45 -23.05
CA ARG A 171 9.88 -12.74 -22.70
C ARG A 171 8.45 -12.60 -22.18
N LEU A 172 8.21 -11.65 -21.27
CA LEU A 172 6.89 -11.43 -20.69
C LEU A 172 5.90 -10.84 -21.71
N ARG A 173 6.33 -9.95 -22.61
CA ARG A 173 5.50 -9.44 -23.70
C ARG A 173 5.13 -10.52 -24.71
N ALA A 174 6.07 -11.41 -25.05
CA ALA A 174 5.77 -12.57 -25.89
C ALA A 174 4.71 -13.47 -25.24
N ARG A 175 4.82 -13.70 -23.92
CA ARG A 175 3.79 -14.40 -23.14
C ARG A 175 2.42 -13.72 -23.19
N MET A 176 2.34 -12.38 -23.13
CA MET A 176 1.06 -11.65 -23.29
C MET A 176 0.41 -11.92 -24.65
N LYS A 177 1.20 -11.88 -25.73
CA LYS A 177 0.71 -12.12 -27.10
C LYS A 177 0.24 -13.57 -27.27
N GLY A 178 0.96 -14.54 -26.73
CA GLY A 178 0.57 -15.95 -26.76
C GLY A 178 -0.73 -16.24 -25.98
N ALA A 179 -0.94 -15.57 -24.84
CA ALA A 179 -2.17 -15.68 -24.06
C ALA A 179 -3.39 -15.07 -24.78
N ALA A 180 -3.19 -13.97 -25.54
CA ALA A 180 -4.25 -13.30 -26.30
C ALA A 180 -4.67 -14.08 -27.56
N GLY A 181 -3.77 -14.86 -28.17
CA GLY A 181 -4.04 -15.68 -29.36
C GLY A 181 -4.69 -17.04 -29.08
N GLY A 182 -4.91 -17.39 -27.81
CA GLY A 182 -5.47 -18.69 -27.37
C GLY A 182 -6.96 -18.70 -27.06
N ALA A 183 -7.71 -17.64 -27.37
CA ALA A 183 -9.17 -17.66 -27.20
C ALA A 183 -9.78 -18.69 -28.17
N PRO A 184 -10.55 -19.69 -27.70
CA PRO A 184 -11.14 -20.68 -28.58
C PRO A 184 -12.14 -19.97 -29.50
N SER A 185 -11.89 -20.06 -30.81
CA SER A 185 -12.89 -19.69 -31.81
C SER A 185 -14.11 -20.58 -31.56
N ILE A 186 -15.18 -20.01 -31.03
CA ILE A 186 -16.47 -20.69 -30.92
C ILE A 186 -16.89 -21.00 -32.36
N ARG A 187 -16.65 -22.23 -32.80
CA ARG A 187 -17.27 -22.76 -34.02
C ARG A 187 -18.74 -22.92 -33.69
N THR A 188 -19.55 -21.94 -34.10
CA THR A 188 -20.98 -22.13 -34.28
C THR A 188 -21.16 -23.11 -35.44
N GLY A 189 -21.42 -24.36 -35.09
CA GLY A 189 -22.03 -25.34 -35.99
C GLY A 189 -23.54 -25.23 -35.93
#